data_AF-A0A928Z2V3-F1
#
_entry.id   AF-A0A928Z2V3-F1
#
_cell.length_a   1.000
_cell.length_b   1.000
_cell.length_c   1.000
_cell.angle_alpha   90.00
_cell.angle_beta   90.00
_cell.angle_gamma   90.00
#
_symmetry.space_group_name_H-M   'P 1'
#
loop_
_entity.id
_entity.type
_entity.pdbx_description
1 polymer ?
#
loop_
_entity_poly.entity_id
_entity_poly.type
_entity_poly.pdbx_seq_one_letter_code
_entity_poly.pdbx_strand_id
1 'polypeptide(L)'
;MGQVTHNIERASRAIKASIKVAHRQGLNFDQPIVLSDRGNVVIHFTPTPVIVRMSELAGSIRSGDHWFTRELVVCQHMAAQ
;
A
#
# COMPACT_ATOMS: atom_id res chain seq x y z
N MET A 1 16.04 2.92 -19.87
CA MET A 1 16.66 3.43 -18.62
C MET A 1 15.69 4.24 -17.74
N GLY A 2 14.69 4.95 -18.28
CA GLY A 2 13.74 5.76 -17.49
C GLY A 2 12.66 5.01 -16.67
N GLN A 3 12.18 3.85 -17.13
CA GLN A 3 11.11 3.10 -16.44
C GLN A 3 11.56 2.47 -15.11
N VAL A 4 12.82 2.01 -15.04
CA VAL A 4 13.37 1.31 -13.88
C VAL A 4 13.57 2.27 -12.70
N THR A 5 14.14 3.44 -12.96
CA THR A 5 14.34 4.49 -11.94
C THR A 5 13.01 4.99 -11.38
N HIS A 6 12.01 5.19 -12.23
CA HIS A 6 10.67 5.65 -11.82
C HIS A 6 9.96 4.64 -10.89
N ASN A 7 10.13 3.33 -11.14
CA ASN A 7 9.57 2.28 -10.29
C ASN A 7 10.23 2.24 -8.89
N ILE A 8 11.57 2.38 -8.84
CA ILE A 8 12.33 2.40 -7.58
C ILE A 8 11.94 3.60 -6.71
N GLU A 9 11.77 4.78 -7.31
CA GLU A 9 11.33 5.97 -6.59
C GLU A 9 9.91 5.83 -6.04
N ARG A 10 8.98 5.26 -6.82
CA ARG A 10 7.61 5.01 -6.40
C ARG A 10 7.57 4.07 -5.19
N ALA A 11 8.25 2.92 -5.29
CA ALA A 11 8.32 1.96 -4.19
C ALA A 11 8.94 2.58 -2.94
N SER A 12 10.00 3.38 -3.10
CA SER A 12 10.65 4.07 -1.98
C SER A 12 9.72 5.07 -1.27
N ARG A 13 8.93 5.85 -2.01
CA ARG A 13 7.93 6.76 -1.43
C ARG A 13 6.83 5.99 -0.70
N ALA A 14 6.36 4.90 -1.31
CA ALA A 14 5.35 4.03 -0.73
C ALA A 14 5.83 3.43 0.60
N ILE A 15 7.04 2.89 0.66
CA ILE A 15 7.64 2.37 1.90
C ILE A 15 7.71 3.45 2.98
N LYS A 16 8.22 4.64 2.67
CA LYS A 16 8.29 5.75 3.65
C LYS A 16 6.92 6.15 4.18
N ALA A 17 5.93 6.24 3.29
CA ALA A 17 4.56 6.58 3.66
C ALA A 17 3.92 5.50 4.54
N SER A 18 4.10 4.22 4.17
CA SER A 18 3.54 3.10 4.92
C SER A 18 4.12 2.99 6.32
N ILE A 19 5.44 3.14 6.48
CA ILE A 19 6.12 3.17 7.79
C ILE A 19 5.52 4.27 8.67
N LYS A 20 5.34 5.49 8.14
CA LYS A 20 4.76 6.61 8.90
C LYS A 20 3.32 6.35 9.33
N VAL A 21 2.52 5.65 8.52
CA VAL A 21 1.16 5.25 8.90
C VAL A 21 1.20 4.15 9.95
N ALA A 22 2.04 3.13 9.76
CA ALA A 22 2.18 2.00 10.66
C ALA A 22 2.54 2.44 12.09
N HIS A 23 3.52 3.34 12.23
CA HIS A 23 3.88 3.90 13.54
C HIS A 23 2.75 4.71 14.17
N ARG A 24 1.98 5.47 13.39
CA ARG A 24 0.80 6.19 13.90
C ARG A 24 -0.32 5.26 14.38
N GLN A 25 -0.37 4.05 13.84
CA GLN A 25 -1.31 3.00 14.25
C GLN A 25 -0.72 2.09 15.35
N GLY A 26 0.49 2.37 15.84
CA GLY A 26 1.13 1.57 16.90
C GLY A 26 1.62 0.19 16.44
N LEU A 27 1.82 -0.02 15.14
CA LEU A 27 2.32 -1.30 14.62
C LEU A 27 3.83 -1.43 14.86
N ASN A 28 4.23 -2.57 15.42
CA ASN A 28 5.63 -2.96 15.60
C ASN A 28 6.02 -4.01 14.56
N PHE A 29 6.98 -3.70 13.69
CA PHE A 29 7.51 -4.56 12.64
C PHE A 29 9.03 -4.35 12.50
N ASP A 30 9.73 -5.36 12.01
CA ASP A 30 11.19 -5.33 11.83
C ASP A 30 11.56 -4.73 10.49
N GLN A 31 10.88 -5.17 9.42
CA GLN A 31 11.18 -4.73 8.06
C GLN A 31 9.96 -4.70 7.14
N PRO A 32 9.85 -3.68 6.28
CA PRO A 32 8.91 -3.67 5.17
C PRO A 32 9.47 -4.48 3.99
N ILE A 33 8.69 -5.45 3.51
CA ILE A 33 9.02 -6.27 2.34
C ILE A 33 8.06 -5.91 1.21
N VAL A 34 8.58 -5.38 0.09
CA VAL A 34 7.76 -5.13 -1.11
C VAL A 34 7.46 -6.47 -1.77
N LEU A 35 6.19 -6.84 -1.82
CA LEU A 35 5.71 -8.07 -2.49
C LEU A 35 5.40 -7.82 -3.96
N SER A 36 4.94 -6.60 -4.29
CA SER A 36 4.64 -6.19 -5.66
C SER A 36 4.74 -4.67 -5.78
N ASP A 37 5.23 -4.20 -6.93
CA ASP A 37 5.23 -2.78 -7.29
C ASP A 37 4.50 -2.52 -8.62
N ARG A 38 3.86 -3.54 -9.23
CA ARG A 38 3.23 -3.43 -10.55
C ARG A 38 1.78 -3.00 -10.41
N GLY A 39 1.51 -1.72 -10.66
CA GLY A 39 0.18 -1.10 -10.59
C GLY A 39 -0.25 -0.68 -9.19
N ASN A 40 -0.10 -1.59 -8.21
CA ASN A 40 -0.14 -1.28 -6.78
C ASN A 40 1.23 -1.52 -6.18
N VAL A 41 1.58 -0.75 -5.14
CA VAL A 41 2.66 -1.14 -4.24
C VAL A 41 2.06 -1.94 -3.08
N VAL A 42 2.48 -3.19 -2.94
CA VAL A 42 2.06 -4.12 -1.90
C VAL A 42 3.25 -4.40 -1.00
N ILE A 43 3.10 -4.17 0.30
CA ILE A 43 4.16 -4.28 1.30
C ILE A 43 3.68 -5.18 2.43
N HIS A 44 4.51 -6.12 2.86
CA HIS A 44 4.31 -6.89 4.07
C HIS A 44 5.21 -6.34 5.19
N PHE A 45 4.64 -6.13 6.38
CA PHE A 45 5.40 -5.71 7.56
C PHE A 45 5.79 -6.90 8.44
N THR A 46 6.83 -7.63 8.09
CA THR A 46 7.28 -8.77 8.91
C THR A 46 7.81 -8.32 10.27
N PRO A 47 7.52 -9.03 11.38
CA PRO A 47 6.66 -10.23 11.50
C PRO A 47 5.17 -9.93 11.73
N THR A 48 4.76 -8.67 11.76
CA THR A 48 3.36 -8.27 11.87
C THR A 48 2.56 -8.80 10.68
N PRO A 49 1.40 -9.46 10.88
CA PRO A 49 0.59 -9.97 9.78
C PRO A 49 -0.22 -8.85 9.09
N VAL A 50 0.44 -7.77 8.68
CA VAL A 50 -0.16 -6.59 8.04
C VAL A 50 0.39 -6.45 6.63
N ILE A 51 -0.54 -6.41 5.67
CA ILE A 51 -0.26 -6.08 4.27
C ILE A 51 -0.75 -4.66 4.00
N VAL A 52 0.14 -3.81 3.51
CA VAL A 52 -0.17 -2.48 3.02
C VAL A 52 -0.35 -2.55 1.52
N ARG A 53 -1.44 -1.97 1.02
CA ARG A 53 -1.70 -1.80 -0.41
C ARG A 53 -1.86 -0.32 -0.72
N MET A 54 -1.07 0.18 -1.67
CA MET A 54 -1.17 1.54 -2.19
C MET A 54 -1.53 1.50 -3.67
N SER A 55 -2.69 2.07 -3.99
CA SER A 55 -3.29 2.02 -5.32
C SER A 55 -3.09 3.33 -6.09
N GLU A 56 -1.89 3.48 -6.67
CA GLU A 56 -1.53 4.68 -7.44
C GLU A 56 -2.07 4.63 -8.88
N LEU A 57 -1.90 3.52 -9.59
CA LEU A 57 -2.36 3.39 -10.99
C LEU A 57 -3.90 3.41 -11.10
N ALA A 58 -4.59 2.81 -10.13
CA ALA A 58 -6.04 2.84 -10.10
C ALA A 58 -6.56 4.28 -9.93
N GLY A 59 -5.90 5.08 -9.09
CA GLY A 59 -6.25 6.49 -8.87
C GLY A 59 -5.91 7.41 -10.04
N SER A 60 -4.95 7.05 -10.90
CA SER A 60 -4.63 7.84 -12.10
C SER A 60 -5.59 7.59 -13.26
N ILE A 61 -6.23 6.42 -13.32
CA ILE A 61 -7.17 6.05 -14.39
C ILE A 61 -8.62 6.33 -14.00
N ARG A 62 -8.97 6.21 -12.71
CA ARG A 62 -10.34 6.39 -12.21
C ARG A 62 -10.52 7.76 -11.59
N SER A 63 -11.57 8.46 -11.99
CA SER A 63 -11.93 9.75 -11.41
C SER A 63 -12.59 9.58 -10.03
N GLY A 64 -12.20 10.44 -9.08
CA GLY A 64 -12.73 10.44 -7.73
C GLY A 64 -12.30 9.22 -6.88
N ASP A 65 -12.89 9.11 -5.69
CA ASP A 65 -12.56 8.11 -4.67
C ASP A 65 -13.63 7.01 -4.52
N HIS A 66 -14.78 7.11 -5.19
CA HIS A 66 -15.89 6.16 -5.07
C HIS A 66 -15.48 4.69 -5.25
N TRP A 67 -14.54 4.41 -6.15
CA TRP A 67 -14.02 3.05 -6.37
C TRP A 67 -13.24 2.54 -5.16
N PHE A 68 -12.49 3.43 -4.50
CA PHE A 68 -11.71 3.12 -3.31
C PHE A 68 -12.61 2.97 -2.09
N THR A 69 -13.63 3.81 -1.96
CA THR A 69 -14.66 3.67 -0.91
C THR A 69 -15.34 2.30 -0.97
N ARG A 70 -15.70 1.82 -2.18
CA ARG A 70 -16.30 0.48 -2.35
C ARG A 70 -15.34 -0.63 -1.92
N GLU A 71 -14.07 -0.50 -2.26
CA GLU A 71 -13.03 -1.45 -1.83
C GLU A 71 -12.91 -1.50 -0.30
N LEU A 72 -12.86 -0.33 0.34
CA LEU A 72 -12.80 -0.22 1.80
C LEU A 72 -14.00 -0.86 2.50
N VAL A 73 -15.22 -0.68 1.96
CA VAL A 73 -16.44 -1.29 2.51
C VAL A 73 -16.33 -2.82 2.53
N VAL A 74 -15.83 -3.43 1.44
CA VAL A 74 -15.63 -4.90 1.39
C VAL A 74 -14.56 -5.34 2.39
N CYS A 75 -13.43 -4.62 2.47
CA CYS A 75 -12.37 -4.93 3.44
C CYS A 75 -12.86 -4.82 4.89
N GLN A 76 -13.66 -3.79 5.21
CA GLN A 76 -14.25 -3.61 6.55
C GLN A 76 -15.24 -4.74 6.88
N HIS A 77 -16.09 -5.13 5.92
CA HIS A 77 -16.99 -6.25 6.11
C HIS A 77 -16.22 -7.54 6.41
N MET A 78 -15.13 -7.81 5.69
CA MET A 78 -14.30 -9.00 5.92
C MET A 78 -13.52 -8.95 7.22
N ALA A 79 -13.06 -7.77 7.66
CA ALA A 79 -12.36 -7.60 8.93
C ALA A 79 -13.28 -7.74 10.16
N ALA A 80 -14.59 -7.60 9.97
CA ALA A 80 -15.59 -7.76 11.03
C ALA A 80 -16.14 -9.20 11.15
N GLN A 81 -15.68 -10.13 10.30
CA GLN A 81 -15.95 -11.57 10.39
C GLN A 81 -14.89 -12.24 11.27
#